data_AF-A0A519JVA2-F1
#
_entry.id   AF-A0A519JVA2-F1
#
_cell.length_a   1.000
_cell.length_b   1.000
_cell.length_c   1.000
_cell.angle_alpha   90.00
_cell.angle_beta   90.00
_cell.angle_gamma   90.00
#
_symmetry.space_group_name_H-M   'P 1'
#
loop_
_entity.id
_entity.type
_entity.pdbx_description
1 polymer ?
#
loop_
_entity_poly.entity_id
_entity_poly.type
_entity_poly.pdbx_seq_one_letter_code
_entity_poly.pdbx_strand_id
1 'polypeptide(L)' 'MKTAIIFLVFFILPVGFAQPKFDKLDVENFQKELNAEFASKAESPLTDEDRKNFNTLDYFPA' A
#
# COMPACT_ATOMS: atom_id res chain seq x y z
N MET A 1 -3.13 40.68 -2.36
CA MET A 1 -3.27 39.69 -3.46
C MET A 1 -2.42 38.44 -3.23
N LYS A 2 -1.11 38.55 -3.01
CA LYS A 2 -0.23 37.39 -2.75
C LYS A 2 -0.70 36.50 -1.58
N THR A 3 -1.11 37.11 -0.46
CA THR A 3 -1.60 36.38 0.72
C THR A 3 -2.89 35.60 0.45
N ALA A 4 -3.80 36.14 -0.34
CA ALA A 4 -5.04 35.46 -0.72
C ALA A 4 -4.78 34.23 -1.59
N ILE A 5 -3.81 34.33 -2.51
CA ILE A 5 -3.38 33.20 -3.34
C ILE A 5 -2.74 32.10 -2.47
N ILE A 6 -1.90 32.48 -1.50
CA ILE A 6 -1.30 31.52 -0.56
C ILE A 6 -2.38 30.77 0.23
N PHE A 7 -3.39 31.48 0.77
CA PHE A 7 -4.49 30.84 1.47
C PHE A 7 -5.30 29.93 0.54
N LEU A 8 -5.60 30.37 -0.68
CA LEU A 8 -6.30 29.56 -1.67
C LEU A 8 -5.56 28.25 -1.96
N VAL A 9 -4.25 28.31 -2.18
CA VAL A 9 -3.41 27.13 -2.40
C VAL A 9 -3.40 26.23 -1.16
N PHE A 10 -3.28 26.81 0.04
CA PHE A 10 -3.28 26.07 1.30
C PHE A 10 -4.57 25.27 1.52
N PHE A 11 -5.72 25.78 1.08
CA PHE A 11 -7.00 25.07 1.22
C PHE A 11 -7.25 24.00 0.14
N ILE A 12 -6.69 24.17 -1.06
CA ILE A 12 -6.96 23.25 -2.19
C ILE A 12 -6.02 22.04 -2.17
N LEU A 13 -4.75 22.23 -1.79
CA LEU A 13 -3.75 21.15 -1.79
C LEU A 13 -4.15 19.92 -0.96
N PRO A 14 -4.69 20.04 0.28
CA PRO A 14 -5.04 18.87 1.08
C PRO A 14 -6.14 18.02 0.44
N VAL A 15 -7.06 18.63 -0.31
CA VAL A 15 -8.17 17.92 -0.95
C VAL A 15 -7.72 17.27 -2.26
N GLY A 16 -6.88 17.96 -3.04
CA GLY A 16 -6.37 17.46 -4.32
C GLY A 16 -5.33 16.34 -4.20
N PHE A 17 -4.68 16.23 -3.05
CA PHE A 17 -3.63 15.23 -2.77
C PHE A 17 -3.96 14.36 -1.54
N ALA A 18 -5.23 14.31 -1.13
CA ALA A 18 -5.65 13.42 -0.05
C ALA A 18 -5.44 11.96 -0.44
N GLN A 19 -4.96 11.16 0.50
CA GLN A 19 -4.96 9.70 0.34
C GLN A 19 -6.41 9.22 0.17
N PRO A 20 -6.67 8.23 -0.70
CA PRO A 20 -7.96 7.56 -0.74
C PRO A 20 -8.40 7.11 0.66
N LYS A 21 -9.71 7.10 0.89
CA LYS A 21 -10.26 6.58 2.14
C LYS A 21 -9.80 5.12 2.29
N PHE A 22 -9.42 4.75 3.50
CA PHE A 22 -9.09 3.37 3.82
C PHE A 22 -10.25 2.44 3.42
N ASP A 23 -9.92 1.42 2.63
CA ASP A 23 -10.80 0.32 2.27
C ASP A 23 -10.15 -0.99 2.70
N LYS A 24 -10.85 -1.72 3.56
CA LYS A 24 -10.39 -3.01 4.07
C LYS A 24 -10.28 -4.05 2.95
N LEU A 25 -11.18 -4.02 1.97
CA LEU A 25 -11.19 -4.98 0.88
C LEU A 25 -9.96 -4.77 -0.03
N ASP A 26 -9.59 -3.52 -0.29
CA ASP A 26 -8.40 -3.20 -1.08
C ASP A 26 -7.13 -3.69 -0.36
N VAL A 27 -7.07 -3.53 0.96
CA VAL A 27 -5.97 -4.08 1.77
C VAL A 27 -5.93 -5.61 1.69
N GLU A 28 -7.05 -6.30 1.88
CA GLU A 28 -7.09 -7.76 1.79
C GLU A 28 -6.71 -8.28 0.41
N ASN A 29 -7.09 -7.57 -0.65
CA ASN A 29 -6.71 -7.93 -2.02
C ASN A 29 -5.21 -7.74 -2.25
N PHE A 30 -4.66 -6.61 -1.80
CA PHE A 30 -3.22 -6.34 -1.88
C PHE A 30 -2.40 -7.37 -1.10
N GLN A 31 -2.85 -7.76 0.10
CA GLN A 31 -2.20 -8.80 0.91
C GLN A 31 -2.20 -10.16 0.20
N LYS A 32 -3.27 -10.52 -0.51
CA LYS A 32 -3.34 -11.76 -1.29
C LYS A 32 -2.38 -11.75 -2.47
N GLU A 33 -2.34 -10.63 -3.20
CA GLU A 33 -1.42 -10.44 -4.33
C GLU A 33 0.03 -10.53 -3.86
N LEU A 34 0.40 -9.79 -2.81
CA LEU A 34 1.75 -9.80 -2.26
C LEU A 34 2.17 -11.18 -1.74
N ASN A 35 1.26 -11.90 -1.07
CA ASN A 35 1.55 -13.28 -0.67
C ASN A 35 1.77 -14.21 -1.87
N ALA A 36 1.03 -14.02 -2.98
CA ALA A 36 1.23 -14.80 -4.19
C ALA A 36 2.61 -14.53 -4.83
N GLU A 37 3.03 -13.26 -4.86
CA GLU A 37 4.37 -12.86 -5.32
C GLU A 37 5.47 -13.51 -4.46
N PHE A 38 5.34 -13.50 -3.14
CA PHE A 38 6.33 -14.10 -2.23
C PHE A 38 6.34 -15.64 -2.27
N ALA A 39 5.22 -16.27 -2.61
CA ALA A 39 5.17 -17.71 -2.85
C ALA A 39 5.72 -18.11 -4.23
N SER A 40 5.79 -17.17 -5.18
CA SER A 40 6.22 -17.42 -6.56
C SER A 40 7.71 -17.72 -6.65
N LYS A 41 8.11 -18.76 -7.40
CA LYS A 41 9.53 -19.02 -7.64
C LYS A 41 10.20 -17.95 -8.52
N ALA A 42 9.44 -17.29 -9.38
CA ALA A 42 9.97 -16.36 -10.37
C ALA A 42 10.10 -14.92 -9.83
N GLU A 43 9.20 -14.53 -8.93
CA GLU A 43 9.05 -13.14 -8.48
C GLU A 43 9.45 -12.95 -7.02
N SER A 44 9.50 -14.03 -6.24
CA SER A 44 9.76 -13.93 -4.81
C SER A 44 11.19 -13.45 -4.52
N PRO A 45 11.35 -12.52 -3.57
CA PRO A 45 12.66 -12.17 -3.04
C PRO A 45 13.20 -13.21 -2.05
N LEU A 46 12.38 -14.22 -1.66
CA LEU A 46 12.77 -15.25 -0.71
C LEU A 46 13.77 -16.23 -1.32
N THR A 47 14.66 -16.74 -0.48
CA THR A 47 15.50 -17.87 -0.85
C THR A 47 14.65 -19.10 -1.15
N ASP A 48 15.20 -20.05 -1.91
CA ASP A 48 14.52 -21.30 -2.19
C ASP A 48 14.19 -22.11 -0.92
N GLU A 49 14.98 -21.94 0.14
CA GLU A 49 14.79 -22.59 1.43
C GLU A 49 13.63 -21.94 2.22
N ASP A 50 13.61 -20.62 2.28
CA ASP A 50 12.55 -19.87 2.99
C ASP A 50 11.21 -19.98 2.27
N ARG A 51 11.21 -19.90 0.93
CA ARG A 51 10.00 -20.00 0.12
C ARG A 51 9.31 -21.36 0.25
N LYS A 52 10.06 -22.45 0.46
CA LYS A 52 9.48 -23.79 0.71
C LYS A 52 8.65 -23.85 2.00
N ASN A 53 8.99 -23.02 2.98
CA ASN A 53 8.30 -22.96 4.27
C ASN A 53 7.36 -21.74 4.38
N PHE A 54 7.27 -20.93 3.33
CA PHE A 54 6.48 -19.72 3.30
C PHE A 54 4.97 -20.02 3.20
N ASN A 55 4.17 -19.40 4.04
CA ASN A 55 2.70 -19.52 4.04
C ASN A 55 2.01 -18.17 3.79
N THR A 56 2.41 -17.14 4.54
CA THR A 56 1.92 -15.75 4.41
C THR A 56 2.94 -14.81 5.03
N LEU A 57 2.92 -13.55 4.60
CA LEU A 57 3.56 -12.46 5.33
C LEU A 57 2.76 -12.10 6.59
N ASP A 58 3.46 -11.52 7.56
CA ASP A 58 2.87 -10.94 8.76
C ASP A 58 2.35 -9.54 8.45
N TYR A 59 1.05 -9.33 8.63
CA TYR A 59 0.40 -8.04 8.37
C TYR A 59 0.02 -7.31 9.66
N PHE A 60 0.03 -5.98 9.60
CA PHE A 60 -0.56 -5.16 10.66
C PHE A 60 -2.07 -5.40 10.75
N PRO A 61 -2.66 -5.35 11.95
CA PRO A 61 -4.11 -5.44 12.11
C PRO A 61 -4.81 -4.27 11.40
N ALA A 62 -5.98 -4.57 10.86
CA ALA A 62 -6.87 -3.59 10.23
C ALA A 62 -7.60 -2.73 11.25
#